data_AF-A0A850NMG5-F1
#
_entry.id   AF-A0A850NMG5-F1
#
_cell.length_a   1.000
_cell.length_b   1.000
_cell.length_c   1.000
_cell.angle_alpha   90.00
_cell.angle_beta   90.00
_cell.angle_gamma   90.00
#
_symmetry.space_group_name_H-M   'P 1'
#
loop_
_entity.id
_entity.type
_entity.pdbx_description
1 polymer ?
#
loop_
_entity_poly.entity_id
_entity_poly.type
_entity_poly.pdbx_seq_one_letter_code
_entity_poly.pdbx_strand_id
1 'polypeptide(L)' 'MAKKTVATLQSSSKRLTKAIKMVKSPKTGAYTFVESVMAPEMVNDWLNSK' A
#
# COMPACT_ATOMS: atom_id res chain seq x y z
N MET A 1 -23.95 -21.09 -33.84
CA MET A 1 -24.05 -19.89 -32.97
C MET A 1 -22.80 -19.87 -32.08
N ALA A 2 -21.79 -19.07 -32.43
CA ALA A 2 -20.55 -19.03 -31.65
C ALA A 2 -20.80 -18.28 -30.34
N LYS A 3 -20.55 -18.92 -29.20
CA LYS A 3 -20.54 -18.25 -27.89
C LYS A 3 -19.39 -17.24 -27.90
N LYS A 4 -19.68 -15.99 -28.25
CA LYS A 4 -18.75 -14.89 -28.06
C LYS A 4 -18.65 -14.64 -26.57
N THR A 5 -17.62 -15.17 -25.93
CA THR A 5 -17.27 -14.80 -24.57
C THR A 5 -16.92 -13.32 -24.58
N VAL A 6 -17.78 -12.47 -24.00
CA VAL A 6 -17.48 -11.06 -23.79
C VAL A 6 -16.55 -10.97 -22.59
N ALA A 7 -15.29 -10.65 -22.83
CA ALA A 7 -14.35 -10.35 -21.76
C ALA A 7 -14.80 -9.05 -21.08
N THR A 8 -15.23 -9.13 -19.82
CA THR A 8 -15.54 -7.95 -19.01
C THR A 8 -14.24 -7.28 -18.58
N LEU A 9 -14.02 -6.02 -18.96
CA LEU A 9 -12.89 -5.23 -18.48
C LEU A 9 -13.16 -4.84 -17.02
N GLN A 10 -12.44 -5.42 -16.07
CA GLN A 10 -12.51 -5.02 -14.66
C GLN A 10 -11.85 -3.65 -14.50
N SER A 11 -12.65 -2.60 -14.61
CA SER A 11 -12.23 -1.20 -14.46
C SER A 11 -11.95 -0.80 -13.00
N SER A 12 -12.28 -1.65 -12.03
CA SER A 12 -11.94 -1.43 -10.63
C SER A 12 -10.50 -1.86 -10.35
N SER A 13 -9.54 -0.96 -10.59
CA SER A 13 -8.19 -1.13 -10.06
C SER A 13 -8.21 -0.88 -8.55
N LYS A 14 -7.67 -1.81 -7.76
CA LYS A 14 -7.46 -1.59 -6.33
C LYS A 14 -6.43 -0.48 -6.17
N ARG A 15 -6.86 0.70 -5.74
CA ARG A 15 -5.97 1.81 -5.42
C ARG A 15 -5.12 1.40 -4.21
N LEU A 16 -3.82 1.30 -4.40
CA LEU A 16 -2.85 1.03 -3.33
C LEU A 16 -1.97 2.25 -3.13
N THR A 17 -1.48 2.44 -1.91
CA THR A 17 -0.58 3.54 -1.54
C THR A 17 0.65 2.97 -0.86
N LYS A 18 1.82 3.45 -1.28
CA LYS A 18 3.10 3.17 -0.61
C LYS A 18 3.28 4.17 0.52
N ALA A 19 3.14 3.72 1.76
CA ALA A 19 3.38 4.53 2.94
C ALA A 19 4.83 4.34 3.40
N ILE A 20 5.51 5.44 3.72
CA ILE A 20 6.92 5.45 4.15
C ILE A 20 6.99 6.17 5.50
N LYS A 21 7.53 5.51 6.52
CA LYS A 21 7.76 6.10 7.85
C LYS A 21 9.23 6.06 8.23
N MET A 22 9.70 7.11 8.90
CA MET A 22 11.04 7.11 9.50
C MET A 22 10.99 6.43 10.86
N VAL A 23 11.87 5.46 11.07
CA VAL A 23 12.03 4.77 12.36
C VAL A 23 13.46 4.97 12.83
N LYS A 24 13.63 5.33 14.10
CA LYS A 24 14.95 5.48 14.71
C LYS A 24 15.50 4.10 15.08
N SER A 25 16.68 3.77 14.57
CA SER A 25 17.41 2.54 14.91
C SER A 25 17.78 2.55 16.41
N PRO A 26 17.37 1.54 17.21
CA PRO A 26 17.73 1.46 18.62
C PRO A 26 19.22 1.20 18.82
N LYS A 27 19.89 0.60 17.82
CA LYS A 27 21.32 0.23 17.90
C LYS A 27 22.25 1.40 17.58
N THR A 28 21.91 2.21 16.59
CA THR A 28 22.81 3.23 16.04
C THR A 28 22.28 4.66 16.18
N GLY A 29 21.02 4.85 16.58
CA GLY A 29 20.38 6.16 16.67
C GLY A 29 20.07 6.82 15.33
N ALA A 30 20.49 6.23 14.22
CA ALA A 30 20.21 6.72 12.87
C ALA A 30 18.74 6.48 12.47
N TYR A 31 18.21 7.33 11.60
CA TYR A 31 16.88 7.15 11.02
C TYR A 31 16.94 6.25 9.79
N THR A 32 16.05 5.27 9.74
CA THR A 32 15.85 4.38 8.60
C THR A 32 14.42 4.50 8.09
N PHE A 33 14.23 4.40 6.78
CA PHE A 33 12.90 4.40 6.19
C PHE A 33 12.34 2.98 6.14
N VAL A 34 11.11 2.82 6.63
CA VAL A 34 10.33 1.59 6.50
C VAL A 34 9.17 1.87 5.56
N GLU A 35 9.00 1.01 4.56
CA GLU A 35 7.95 1.13 3.55
C GLU A 35 6.95 -0.02 3.62
N SER A 36 5.68 0.28 3.35
CA SER A 36 4.62 -0.71 3.25
C SER A 36 3.58 -0.29 2.22
N VAL A 37 3.09 -1.25 1.43
CA VAL A 37 2.04 -1.03 0.43
C VAL A 37 0.72 -1.47 1.03
N MET A 38 -0.22 -0.54 1.15
CA MET A 38 -1.52 -0.77 1.80
C MET A 38 -2.63 0.02 1.11
N ALA A 39 -3.88 -0.23 1.53
CA ALA A 39 -5.02 0.54 1.05
C ALA A 39 -4.99 1.98 1.63
N PRO A 40 -5.40 3.01 0.87
CA PRO A 40 -5.32 4.41 1.27
C PRO A 40 -5.94 4.73 2.64
N GLU A 41 -7.02 4.07 2.98
CA GLU A 41 -7.77 4.22 4.23
C GLU A 41 -6.98 3.78 5.47
N MET A 42 -6.05 2.83 5.32
CA MET A 42 -5.23 2.31 6.43
C MET A 42 -3.94 3.11 6.66
N VAL A 43 -3.61 4.05 5.77
CA VAL A 43 -2.34 4.78 5.81
C VAL A 43 -2.22 5.64 7.07
N ASN A 44 -3.30 6.33 7.47
CA ASN A 44 -3.27 7.21 8.64
C ASN A 44 -3.03 6.43 9.93
N ASP A 45 -3.72 5.31 10.11
CA ASP A 45 -3.57 4.45 11.29
C ASP A 45 -2.14 3.86 11.35
N TRP A 46 -1.60 3.48 10.19
CA TRP A 46 -0.23 2.98 10.10
C TRP A 46 0.82 4.05 10.44
N LEU A 47 0.65 5.29 9.98
CA LEU A 47 1.57 6.39 10.29
C LEU A 47 1.51 6.80 11.76
N ASN A 48 0.34 6.69 12.40
CA ASN A 48 0.16 7.00 13.82
C ASN A 48 0.67 5.89 14.75
N SER A 49 0.97 4.69 14.23
CA SER A 49 1.59 3.61 15.02
C SER A 49 3.01 3.99 15.45
N LYS A 50 3.20 4.15 16.77
CA LYS A 50 4.50 4.44 17.40
C LYS A 50 5.42 3.23 17.43
#